data_AF-A0A350PC05-F1
#
_entry.id   AF-A0A350PC05-F1
#
_cell.length_a   1.000
_cell.length_b   1.000
_cell.length_c   1.000
_cell.angle_alpha   90.00
_cell.angle_beta   90.00
_cell.angle_gamma   90.00
#
_symmetry.space_group_name_H-M   'P 1'
#
loop_
_entity.id
_entity.type
_entity.pdbx_description
1 polymer ?
#
loop_
_entity_poly.entity_id
_entity_poly.type
_entity_poly.pdbx_seq_one_letter_code
_entity_poly.pdbx_strand_id
1 'polypeptide(L)' 'MLGQYFYNESLRKTIIAFGSLFNDIQITRKDSSGEEIQTMKVPLAYGPKQKFISRLTQDPGATQSVALTLPRI' A
#
# COMPACT_ATOMS: atom_id res chain seq x y z
N MET A 1 12.54 11.51 -7.62
CA MET A 1 11.22 11.86 -8.19
C MET A 1 11.45 12.91 -9.26
N LEU A 2 11.53 12.52 -10.53
CA LEU A 2 11.86 13.42 -11.65
C LEU A 2 10.57 14.04 -12.23
N GLY A 3 10.47 15.38 -12.16
CA GLY A 3 9.36 16.19 -12.64
C GLY A 3 9.26 17.50 -11.84
N GLN A 4 9.04 18.64 -12.50
CA GLN A 4 8.66 19.89 -11.83
C GLN A 4 7.22 19.73 -11.34
N TYR A 5 7.03 19.59 -10.03
CA TYR A 5 5.70 19.53 -9.41
C TYR A 5 5.37 20.87 -8.77
N PHE A 6 4.13 21.37 -8.91
CA PHE A 6 3.73 22.60 -8.27
C PHE A 6 3.58 22.36 -6.75
N TYR A 7 4.39 23.05 -5.94
CA TYR A 7 4.49 22.80 -4.49
C TYR A 7 3.19 23.14 -3.73
N ASN A 8 2.40 24.09 -4.24
CA ASN A 8 1.15 24.55 -3.63
C ASN A 8 -0.10 23.89 -4.21
N GLU A 9 0.03 22.72 -4.83
CA GLU A 9 -1.11 21.93 -5.26
C GLU A 9 -1.95 21.48 -4.06
N SER A 10 -3.14 22.07 -3.87
CA SER A 10 -4.09 21.68 -2.82
C SER A 10 -4.42 20.19 -2.88
N LEU A 11 -4.62 19.65 -4.10
CA LEU A 11 -4.85 18.22 -4.33
C LEU A 11 -3.70 17.36 -3.81
N ARG A 12 -2.45 17.69 -4.16
CA ARG A 12 -1.28 16.94 -3.72
C ARG A 12 -1.12 17.01 -2.20
N LYS A 13 -1.35 18.18 -1.60
CA LYS A 13 -1.30 18.33 -0.14
C LYS A 13 -2.36 17.49 0.55
N THR A 14 -3.58 17.40 0.02
CA THR A 14 -4.62 16.51 0.55
C THR A 14 -4.24 15.03 0.40
N ILE A 15 -3.65 14.63 -0.73
CA ILE A 15 -3.16 13.25 -0.95
C ILE A 15 -2.04 12.91 0.04
N ILE A 16 -1.10 13.82 0.26
CA ILE A 16 -0.01 13.64 1.22
C ILE A 16 -0.57 13.56 2.65
N ALA A 17 -1.50 14.45 3.02
CA ALA A 17 -2.13 14.43 4.34
C ALA A 17 -2.86 13.11 4.61
N PHE A 18 -3.63 12.63 3.62
CA PHE A 18 -4.26 11.30 3.69
C PHE A 18 -3.20 10.20 3.83
N GLY A 19 -2.14 10.25 3.02
CA GLY A 19 -1.07 9.26 3.07
C GLY A 19 -0.36 9.22 4.42
N SER A 20 -0.03 10.38 4.98
CA SER A 20 0.58 10.51 6.30
C SER A 20 -0.29 9.95 7.42
N LEU A 21 -1.61 10.12 7.34
CA LEU A 21 -2.55 9.60 8.34
C LEU A 21 -2.58 8.06 8.38
N PHE A 22 -2.50 7.42 7.21
CA PHE A 22 -2.60 5.96 7.08
C PHE A 22 -1.26 5.25 6.88
N ASN A 23 -0.15 5.98 6.91
CA ASN A 23 1.18 5.42 6.65
C ASN A 23 1.62 4.44 7.73
N ASP A 24 1.15 4.52 8.98
CA ASP A 24 1.66 3.69 10.09
C ASP A 24 0.69 2.60 10.56
N ILE A 25 -0.08 2.04 9.63
CA ILE A 25 -0.91 0.87 9.91
C ILE A 25 -0.02 -0.38 9.90
N GLN A 26 -0.11 -1.15 10.98
CA GLN A 26 0.64 -2.39 11.17
C GLN A 26 -0.34 -3.53 11.49
N ILE A 27 -0.02 -4.73 11.01
CA ILE A 27 -0.78 -5.95 11.29
C ILE A 27 0.14 -6.90 12.04
N THR A 28 -0.30 -7.29 13.24
CA THR A 28 0.36 -8.30 14.06
C THR A 28 -0.35 -9.64 13.89
N ARG A 29 0.41 -10.67 13.50
CA ARG A 29 -0.05 -12.06 13.45
C ARG A 29 0.39 -12.78 14.72
N LYS A 30 -0.58 -13.40 15.40
CA LYS A 30 -0.36 -14.21 16.60
C LYS A 30 -0.48 -15.69 16.28
N ASP A 31 0.25 -16.53 17.00
CA ASP A 31 0.12 -17.98 16.92
C ASP A 31 -1.12 -18.48 17.70
N SER A 32 -1.39 -19.77 17.63
CA SER A 32 -2.47 -20.41 18.39
C SER A 32 -2.29 -20.34 19.90
N SER A 33 -1.08 -20.01 20.37
CA SER A 33 -0.70 -19.87 21.78
C SER A 33 -0.83 -18.42 22.27
N GLY A 34 -1.15 -17.47 21.38
CA GLY A 34 -1.31 -16.05 21.67
C GLY A 34 -0.02 -15.22 21.58
N GLU A 35 1.10 -15.83 21.18
CA GLU A 35 2.40 -15.17 21.04
C GLU A 35 2.52 -14.48 19.67
N GLU A 36 3.16 -13.31 19.64
CA GLU A 36 3.31 -12.50 18.44
C GLU A 36 4.40 -13.08 17.52
N ILE A 37 3.99 -13.62 16.37
CA ILE A 37 4.92 -14.23 15.40
C ILE A 37 5.55 -13.16 14.51
N GLN A 38 4.74 -12.21 14.04
CA GLN A 38 5.14 -11.27 13.01
C GLN A 38 4.32 -10.00 13.04
N THR A 39 5.00 -8.85 13.06
CA THR A 39 4.40 -7.55 12.79
C THR A 39 4.84 -7.09 11.41
N MET A 40 3.88 -6.79 10.54
CA MET A 40 4.14 -6.31 9.18
C MET A 40 3.42 -4.99 8.92
N LYS A 41 4.15 -4.04 8.32
CA LYS A 41 3.61 -2.74 7.93
C LYS A 41 2.79 -2.87 6.65
N VAL A 42 1.62 -2.24 6.62
CA VAL A 42 0.75 -2.22 5.44
C VAL A 42 1.27 -1.21 4.42
N PRO A 43 1.67 -1.63 3.19
CA PRO A 43 2.10 -0.69 2.17
C PRO A 43 0.92 0.12 1.62
N LEU A 44 1.11 1.43 1.45
CA LEU A 44 0.13 2.36 0.90
C LEU A 44 0.54 2.85 -0.49
N ALA A 45 -0.38 2.84 -1.46
CA ALA A 45 -0.16 3.41 -2.79
C ALA A 45 -1.34 4.25 -3.30
N TYR A 46 -1.06 5.37 -3.95
CA TYR A 46 -2.08 6.26 -4.52
C TYR A 46 -2.24 6.07 -6.04
N GLY A 47 -3.49 6.00 -6.51
CA GLY A 47 -3.80 5.91 -7.94
C GLY A 47 -5.22 5.42 -8.25
N PRO A 48 -5.58 5.23 -9.53
CA PRO A 48 -6.91 4.79 -9.92
C PRO A 48 -7.20 3.35 -9.45
N LYS A 49 -8.33 3.15 -8.77
CA LYS A 49 -8.77 1.85 -8.24
C LYS A 49 -8.67 0.72 -9.28
N GLN A 50 -9.19 0.95 -10.49
CA GLN A 50 -9.20 -0.07 -11.54
C GLN A 50 -7.79 -0.55 -11.90
N LYS A 51 -6.80 0.36 -11.93
CA LYS A 51 -5.40 0.01 -12.23
C LYS A 51 -4.83 -0.95 -11.19
N PHE A 52 -5.18 -0.78 -9.91
CA PHE A 52 -4.74 -1.68 -8.85
C PHE A 52 -5.47 -3.02 -8.91
N ILE A 53 -6.79 -3.02 -9.13
CA ILE A 53 -7.57 -4.26 -9.25
C ILE A 53 -7.08 -5.08 -10.43
N SER A 54 -6.92 -4.47 -11.61
CA SER A 54 -6.43 -5.18 -12.80
C SER A 54 -5.08 -5.85 -12.55
N ARG A 55 -4.16 -5.18 -11.85
CA ARG A 55 -2.85 -5.77 -11.50
C ARG A 55 -2.96 -6.88 -10.46
N LEU A 56 -3.85 -6.75 -9.47
CA LEU A 56 -4.07 -7.79 -8.47
C LEU A 56 -4.70 -9.05 -9.08
N THR A 57 -5.63 -8.88 -10.04
CA THR A 57 -6.31 -9.99 -10.71
C THR A 57 -5.47 -10.64 -11.81
N GLN A 58 -4.49 -9.93 -12.36
CA GLN A 58 -3.66 -10.41 -13.46
C GLN A 58 -2.63 -11.49 -13.05
N ASP A 59 -2.38 -11.68 -11.76
CA ASP A 59 -1.38 -12.64 -11.27
C ASP A 59 -2.00 -13.79 -10.43
N PRO A 60 -2.73 -14.72 -11.07
CA PRO A 60 -3.29 -15.88 -10.39
C PRO A 60 -2.24 -16.97 -10.07
N GLY A 61 -1.01 -16.84 -10.59
CA GLY A 61 0.04 -17.88 -10.51
C GLY A 61 1.31 -17.47 -9.76
N ALA A 62 1.38 -16.26 -9.18
CA ALA A 62 2.55 -15.72 -8.47
C ALA A 62 3.87 -15.80 -9.27
N THR A 63 3.79 -15.71 -10.60
CA THR A 63 4.94 -15.84 -11.52
C THR A 63 5.52 -14.49 -11.94
N GLN A 64 4.85 -13.38 -11.60
CA GLN A 64 5.38 -12.05 -11.84
C GLN A 64 6.42 -11.68 -10.76
N SER A 65 7.58 -11.20 -11.22
CA SER A 65 8.67 -10.73 -10.34
C SER A 65 8.31 -9.53 -9.46
N VAL A 66 7.21 -8.84 -9.78
CA VAL A 66 6.64 -7.72 -9.00
C VAL A 66 5.20 -8.08 -8.61
N ALA A 67 5.02 -9.18 -7.88
CA ALA A 67 3.73 -9.53 -7.31
C ALA A 67 3.27 -8.41 -6.35
N LEU A 68 2.06 -7.89 -6.57
CA LEU A 68 1.41 -6.98 -5.62
C LEU A 68 0.91 -7.81 -4.43
N THR A 69 1.71 -7.89 -3.37
CA THR A 69 1.37 -8.68 -2.18
C THR A 69 0.30 -8.00 -1.33
N LEU A 70 -0.55 -8.83 -0.72
CA LEU A 70 -1.51 -8.44 0.31
C LEU A 70 -0.87 -8.63 1.69
N PRO A 71 -1.20 -7.81 2.71
CA PRO A 71 -2.21 -6.75 2.78
C PRO A 71 -1.69 -5.38 2.29
N ARG A 72 -2.58 -4.53 1.72
CA ARG A 72 -2.23 -3.19 1.19
C ARG A 72 -3.43 -2.25 1.10
N ILE A 73 -3.17 -0.94 0.99
CA ILE A 73 -4.17 0.14 0.83
C ILE A 73 -3.85 0.99 -0.40
#